data_AF-A0A2S9BHN9-F1
#
_entry.id   AF-A0A2S9BHN9-F1
#
_cell.length_a   1.000
_cell.length_b   1.000
_cell.length_c   1.000
_cell.angle_alpha   90.00
_cell.angle_beta   90.00
_cell.angle_gamma   90.00
#
_symmetry.space_group_name_H-M   'P 1'
#
loop_
_entity.id
_entity.type
_entity.pdbx_description
1 polymer ?
#
loop_
_entity_poly.entity_id
_entity_poly.type
_entity_poly.pdbx_seq_one_letter_code
_entity_poly.pdbx_strand_id
1 'polypeptide(L)'
;MIWVKRFLMFMGALSFLALFVGIYFMDFSKDKPRLLSEYPNAHWRGGADGGQFIEITKSERPYYFIQIRNDDGSLWDEGWLKFGDENSEPFTADNVLFFEGEGAIFIQERKVLSSDKAKAK
;
A
#
# COMPACT_ATOMS: atom_id res chain seq x y z
N MET A 1 14.04 -22.66 -48.13
CA MET A 1 14.28 -21.59 -47.13
C MET A 1 13.06 -20.73 -46.80
N ILE A 2 12.18 -20.40 -47.75
CA ILE A 2 10.95 -19.60 -47.51
C ILE A 2 9.96 -20.28 -46.55
N TRP A 3 9.81 -21.60 -46.64
CA TRP A 3 8.89 -22.36 -45.80
C TRP A 3 9.25 -22.28 -44.30
N VAL A 4 10.53 -22.41 -43.96
CA VAL A 4 11.03 -22.27 -42.58
C VAL A 4 10.81 -20.85 -42.05
N LYS A 5 11.03 -19.81 -42.88
CA LYS A 5 10.77 -18.41 -42.47
C LYS A 5 9.29 -18.17 -42.16
N ARG A 6 8.38 -18.67 -43.01
CA ARG A 6 6.93 -18.54 -42.79
C ARG A 6 6.47 -19.29 -41.55
N PHE A 7 7.02 -20.48 -41.31
CA PHE A 7 6.75 -21.25 -40.10
C PHE A 7 7.19 -20.51 -38.83
N LEU A 8 8.42 -19.98 -38.80
CA LEU A 8 8.93 -19.22 -37.66
C LEU A 8 8.14 -17.92 -37.41
N MET A 9 7.74 -17.20 -38.46
CA MET A 9 6.87 -16.02 -38.32
C MET A 9 5.51 -16.38 -37.73
N PHE A 10 4.92 -17.49 -38.16
CA PHE A 10 3.62 -17.94 -37.64
C PHE A 10 3.71 -18.34 -36.17
N MET A 11 4.78 -19.07 -35.79
CA MET A 11 5.03 -19.43 -34.39
C MET A 11 5.31 -18.21 -33.51
N GLY A 12 6.04 -17.22 -34.02
CA GLY A 12 6.27 -15.96 -33.30
C GLY A 12 4.97 -15.17 -33.11
N ALA A 13 4.15 -15.05 -34.15
CA ALA A 13 2.84 -14.41 -34.05
C ALA A 13 1.93 -15.13 -33.06
N LEU A 14 1.96 -16.47 -33.06
CA LEU A 14 1.19 -17.29 -32.12
C LEU A 14 1.67 -17.11 -30.68
N SER A 15 2.97 -16.97 -30.44
CA SER A 15 3.50 -16.73 -29.09
C SER A 15 3.09 -15.34 -28.57
N PHE A 16 3.16 -14.31 -29.41
CA PHE A 16 2.66 -12.97 -29.04
C PHE A 16 1.17 -13.00 -28.71
N LEU A 17 0.37 -13.70 -29.51
CA LEU A 17 -1.06 -13.85 -29.26
C LEU A 17 -1.32 -14.54 -27.92
N ALA A 18 -0.61 -15.63 -27.62
CA ALA A 18 -0.72 -16.32 -26.33
C ALA A 18 -0.34 -15.42 -25.15
N LEU A 19 0.69 -14.58 -25.31
CA LEU A 19 1.15 -13.64 -24.28
C LEU A 19 0.10 -12.55 -24.03
N PHE A 20 -0.49 -11.99 -25.09
CA PHE A 20 -1.59 -11.03 -25.00
C PHE A 20 -2.81 -11.62 -24.31
N VAL A 21 -3.20 -12.85 -24.67
CA VAL A 21 -4.30 -13.56 -24.02
C VAL A 21 -3.99 -13.79 -22.54
N GLY A 22 -2.76 -14.20 -22.20
CA GLY A 22 -2.33 -14.36 -20.81
C GLY A 22 -2.46 -13.07 -20.00
N ILE A 23 -1.94 -11.95 -20.52
CA ILE A 23 -2.05 -10.63 -19.87
C ILE A 23 -3.52 -10.20 -19.75
N TYR A 24 -4.34 -10.46 -20.76
CA TYR A 24 -5.77 -10.12 -20.74
C TYR A 24 -6.54 -10.86 -19.64
N PHE A 25 -6.16 -12.11 -19.35
CA PHE A 25 -6.75 -12.90 -18.26
C PHE A 25 -6.13 -12.64 -16.88
N MET A 26 -5.00 -11.93 -16.81
CA MET A 26 -4.46 -11.51 -15.52
C MET A 26 -5.32 -10.39 -14.97
N ASP A 27 -5.92 -10.63 -13.80
CA ASP A 27 -6.69 -9.62 -13.10
C ASP A 27 -5.73 -8.62 -12.43
N PHE A 28 -5.50 -7.49 -13.09
CA PHE A 28 -4.79 -6.34 -12.54
C PHE A 28 -5.74 -5.39 -11.80
N SER A 29 -6.97 -5.81 -11.49
CA SER A 29 -7.86 -4.96 -10.71
C SER A 29 -7.19 -4.63 -9.38
N LYS A 30 -7.23 -3.34 -9.03
CA LYS A 30 -6.83 -2.92 -7.69
C LYS A 30 -7.77 -3.63 -6.73
N ASP A 31 -7.19 -4.28 -5.71
CA ASP A 31 -7.98 -4.87 -4.64
C ASP A 31 -9.06 -3.89 -4.19
N LYS A 32 -10.29 -4.38 -4.06
CA LYS A 32 -11.38 -3.55 -3.54
C LYS A 32 -10.93 -2.96 -2.21
N PRO A 33 -11.23 -1.67 -1.94
CA PRO A 33 -10.87 -1.07 -0.67
C PRO A 33 -11.43 -1.95 0.45
N ARG A 34 -10.54 -2.53 1.26
CA ARG A 34 -10.96 -3.26 2.45
C ARG A 34 -11.53 -2.23 3.41
N LEU A 35 -12.74 -2.47 3.86
CA LEU A 35 -13.48 -1.60 4.76
C LEU A 35 -13.84 -2.41 6.00
N LEU A 36 -13.72 -1.76 7.16
CA LEU A 36 -14.11 -2.33 8.43
C LEU A 36 -15.41 -1.65 8.85
N SER A 37 -16.54 -2.37 8.79
CA SER A 37 -17.87 -1.76 8.93
C SER A 37 -18.10 -1.04 10.26
N GLU A 38 -17.50 -1.54 11.34
CA GLU A 38 -17.58 -0.93 12.67
C GLU A 38 -16.66 0.30 12.81
N TYR A 39 -15.65 0.42 11.96
CA TYR A 39 -14.63 1.47 12.00
C TYR A 39 -14.50 2.13 10.62
N PRO A 40 -15.49 2.95 10.22
CA PRO A 40 -15.55 3.51 8.87
C PRO A 40 -14.42 4.49 8.55
N ASN A 41 -13.71 5.01 9.56
CA ASN A 41 -12.56 5.88 9.40
C ASN A 41 -11.22 5.11 9.41
N ALA A 42 -11.26 3.80 9.59
CA ALA A 42 -10.06 2.98 9.58
C ALA A 42 -9.66 2.66 8.14
N HIS A 43 -8.39 2.91 7.82
CA HIS A 43 -7.82 2.73 6.49
C HIS A 43 -6.97 1.46 6.44
N TRP A 44 -7.25 0.60 5.46
CA TRP A 44 -6.46 -0.60 5.22
C TRP A 44 -5.02 -0.28 4.80
N ARG A 45 -4.05 -0.92 5.46
CA ARG A 45 -2.62 -0.80 5.16
C ARG A 45 -1.99 -2.19 5.17
N GLY A 46 -1.66 -2.66 3.97
CA GLY A 46 -1.03 -3.96 3.76
C GLY A 46 -1.09 -4.38 2.30
N GLY A 47 -0.54 -5.56 2.01
CA GLY A 47 -0.55 -6.17 0.70
C GLY A 47 -1.56 -7.31 0.58
N ALA A 48 -1.42 -8.10 -0.49
CA ALA A 48 -2.22 -9.31 -0.71
C ALA A 48 -2.01 -10.35 0.40
N ASP A 49 -0.80 -10.42 0.95
CA ASP A 49 -0.38 -11.42 1.93
C ASP A 49 -0.76 -11.07 3.39
N GLY A 50 -1.38 -9.91 3.61
CA GLY A 50 -1.79 -9.46 4.93
C GLY A 50 -1.61 -7.96 5.15
N GLY A 51 -2.28 -7.45 6.18
CA GLY A 51 -2.28 -6.04 6.53
C GLY A 51 -3.09 -5.78 7.78
N GLN A 52 -3.20 -4.50 8.12
CA GLN A 52 -3.95 -4.04 9.27
C GLN A 52 -4.65 -2.72 8.94
N PHE A 53 -5.72 -2.44 9.68
CA PHE A 53 -6.45 -1.19 9.61
C PHE A 53 -5.80 -0.17 10.54
N ILE A 54 -5.61 1.06 10.04
CA ILE A 54 -5.10 2.19 10.83
C ILE A 54 -6.20 3.24 10.94
N GLU A 55 -6.44 3.70 12.15
CA GLU A 55 -7.37 4.81 12.43
C GLU A 55 -6.70 5.86 13.31
N ILE A 56 -6.89 7.14 12.97
CA ILE A 56 -6.55 8.27 13.85
C ILE A 56 -7.82 8.64 14.59
N THR A 57 -7.92 8.28 15.87
CA THR A 57 -9.13 8.49 16.67
C THR A 57 -9.12 9.82 17.42
N LYS A 58 -7.93 10.40 17.66
CA LYS A 58 -7.78 11.76 18.22
C LYS A 58 -6.70 12.54 17.47
N SER A 59 -6.95 13.82 17.26
CA SER A 59 -6.05 14.72 16.52
C SER A 59 -5.95 16.06 17.26
N GLU A 60 -4.84 16.23 17.98
CA GLU A 60 -4.49 17.44 18.74
C GLU A 60 -3.09 17.89 18.31
N ARG A 61 -2.98 18.60 17.17
CA ARG A 61 -1.68 18.99 16.59
C ARG A 61 -0.71 19.52 17.65
N PRO A 62 0.54 19.02 17.71
CA PRO A 62 1.18 18.04 16.81
C PRO A 62 0.99 16.56 17.22
N TYR A 63 0.13 16.25 18.19
CA TYR A 63 -0.08 14.91 18.74
C TYR A 63 -1.33 14.24 18.15
N TYR A 64 -1.18 12.98 17.76
CA TYR A 64 -2.22 12.17 17.15
C TYR A 64 -2.29 10.82 17.85
N PHE A 65 -3.49 10.36 18.19
CA PHE A 65 -3.70 9.04 18.77
C PHE A 65 -4.11 8.07 17.68
N ILE A 66 -3.30 7.02 17.50
CA ILE A 66 -3.42 6.04 16.43
C ILE A 66 -3.84 4.71 17.04
N GLN A 67 -4.81 4.05 16.41
CA GLN A 67 -5.17 2.66 16.69
C GLN A 67 -4.91 1.80 15.46
N ILE A 68 -4.33 0.63 15.69
CA ILE A 68 -4.08 -0.38 14.67
C ILE A 68 -4.95 -1.59 14.99
N ARG A 69 -5.68 -2.09 13.98
CA ARG A 69 -6.66 -3.18 14.11
C ARG A 69 -6.41 -4.28 13.10
N ASN A 70 -6.70 -5.51 13.48
CA ASN A 70 -6.67 -6.65 12.58
C ASN A 70 -7.87 -6.63 11.61
N ASP A 71 -7.89 -7.53 10.62
CA ASP A 71 -8.99 -7.66 9.65
C ASP A 71 -10.36 -7.92 10.29
N ASP A 72 -10.37 -8.55 11.46
CA ASP A 72 -11.59 -8.81 12.26
C ASP A 72 -12.02 -7.61 13.11
N GLY A 73 -11.24 -6.52 13.09
CA GLY A 73 -11.46 -5.29 13.86
C GLY A 73 -10.99 -5.32 15.30
N SER A 74 -10.44 -6.44 15.77
CA SER A 74 -9.79 -6.52 17.08
C SER A 74 -8.65 -5.51 17.16
N LEU A 75 -8.52 -4.87 18.32
CA LEU A 75 -7.43 -3.94 18.58
C LEU A 75 -6.13 -4.73 18.64
N TRP A 76 -5.15 -4.35 17.83
CA TRP A 76 -3.81 -4.92 17.88
C TRP A 76 -2.91 -4.08 18.79
N ASP A 77 -2.84 -2.78 18.55
CA ASP A 77 -2.08 -1.83 19.37
C ASP A 77 -2.57 -0.39 19.20
N GLU A 78 -2.18 0.49 20.11
CA GLU A 78 -2.52 1.91 20.09
C GLU A 78 -1.44 2.80 20.72
N GLY A 79 -1.36 4.05 20.27
CA GLY A 79 -0.35 4.96 20.82
C GLY A 79 -0.43 6.39 20.33
N TRP A 80 0.28 7.26 21.04
CA TRP A 80 0.46 8.66 20.67
C TRP A 80 1.66 8.81 19.75
N LEU A 81 1.45 9.51 18.64
CA LEU A 81 2.49 9.94 17.71
C LEU A 81 2.54 11.46 17.66
N LYS A 82 3.75 12.02 17.71
CA LYS A 82 3.98 13.43 17.40
C LYS A 82 4.38 13.56 15.93
N PHE A 83 3.66 14.37 15.15
CA PHE A 83 3.97 14.65 13.75
C PHE A 83 3.91 16.15 13.46
N GLY A 84 5.01 16.67 12.90
CA GLY A 84 5.13 18.08 12.55
C GLY A 84 5.04 19.04 13.76
N ASP A 85 4.55 20.24 13.48
CA ASP A 85 4.23 21.31 14.43
C ASP A 85 2.75 21.74 14.29
N GLU A 86 2.33 22.76 15.04
CA GLU A 86 0.94 23.26 15.02
C GLU A 86 0.50 23.79 13.64
N ASN A 87 1.45 24.21 12.80
CA ASN A 87 1.22 24.82 11.48
C ASN A 87 1.38 23.82 10.33
N SER A 88 1.75 22.57 10.63
CA SER A 88 1.97 21.54 9.63
C SER A 88 0.66 21.06 8.99
N GLU A 89 0.77 20.45 7.81
CA GLU A 89 -0.36 19.79 7.15
C GLU A 89 -0.99 18.71 8.06
N PRO A 90 -2.31 18.46 7.94
CA PRO A 90 -2.98 17.45 8.75
C PRO A 90 -2.32 16.07 8.57
N PHE A 91 -1.99 15.42 9.68
CA PHE A 91 -1.54 14.05 9.66
C PHE A 91 -2.69 13.11 9.28
N THR A 92 -2.45 12.18 8.37
CA THR A 92 -3.44 11.20 7.91
C THR A 92 -2.95 9.78 8.12
N ALA A 93 -3.86 8.80 8.09
CA ALA A 93 -3.48 7.39 8.17
C ALA A 93 -2.48 6.97 7.06
N ASP A 94 -2.47 7.68 5.94
CA ASP A 94 -1.51 7.43 4.85
C ASP A 94 -0.06 7.78 5.20
N ASN A 95 0.13 8.66 6.19
CA ASN A 95 1.44 9.04 6.70
C ASN A 95 2.00 8.05 7.73
N VAL A 96 1.18 7.10 8.18
CA VAL A 96 1.55 6.07 9.15
C VAL A 96 2.18 4.87 8.44
N LEU A 97 3.37 4.51 8.88
CA LEU A 97 3.95 3.19 8.70
C LEU A 97 3.99 2.52 10.08
N PHE A 98 3.70 1.23 10.14
CA PHE A 98 3.91 0.44 11.34
C PHE A 98 4.68 -0.83 11.00
N PHE A 99 5.43 -1.33 11.96
CA PHE A 99 6.08 -2.62 11.88
C PHE A 99 6.23 -3.23 13.28
N GLU A 100 6.12 -4.54 13.35
CA GLU A 100 6.36 -5.31 14.56
C GLU A 100 7.86 -5.56 14.72
N GLY A 101 8.40 -5.33 15.92
CA GLY A 101 9.78 -5.65 16.28
C GLY A 101 9.96 -5.74 17.78
N GLU A 102 10.82 -6.64 18.26
CA GLU A 102 11.18 -6.81 19.69
C GLU A 102 9.98 -6.77 20.68
N GLY A 103 8.80 -7.29 20.26
CA GLY A 103 7.59 -7.29 21.09
C GLY A 103 6.85 -5.96 21.20
N ALA A 104 7.12 -5.01 20.30
CA ALA A 104 6.45 -3.73 20.20
C ALA A 104 6.08 -3.39 18.76
N ILE A 105 5.05 -2.55 18.58
CA ILE A 105 4.73 -1.96 17.28
C ILE A 105 5.35 -0.57 17.21
N PHE A 106 6.19 -0.36 16.20
CA PHE A 106 6.81 0.93 15.95
C PHE A 106 6.00 1.69 14.93
N ILE A 107 5.65 2.93 15.27
CA ILE A 107 4.97 3.85 14.37
C ILE A 107 6.01 4.80 13.77
N GLN A 108 6.17 4.77 12.45
CA GLN A 108 7.10 5.62 11.72
C GLN A 108 6.37 6.59 10.79
N GLU A 109 6.83 7.85 10.81
CA GLU A 109 6.43 8.87 9.85
C GLU A 109 6.98 8.55 8.46
N ARG A 110 6.14 8.59 7.43
CA ARG A 110 6.61 8.63 6.04
C ARG A 110 7.04 10.05 5.70
N LYS A 111 8.32 10.39 5.90
CA LYS A 111 8.90 11.64 5.44
C LYS A 111 9.28 11.56 3.97
N VAL A 112 8.66 12.37 3.12
CA VAL A 112 9.09 12.52 1.72
C VAL A 112 10.41 13.30 1.71
N LEU A 113 11.49 12.65 1.26
CA LEU A 113 12.76 13.33 0.99
C LEU A 113 12.66 14.08 -0.36
N SER A 114 13.37 15.21 -0.49
CA SER A 114 13.35 16.03 -1.71
C SER A 114 13.55 15.18 -2.98
N SER A 115 12.62 15.34 -3.93
CA SER A 115 12.63 14.68 -5.23
C SER A 115 13.83 15.10 -6.10
N ASP A 116 14.53 16.18 -5.76
CA ASP A 116 15.60 16.74 -6.58
C ASP A 116 16.83 15.83 -6.63
N LYS A 117 17.06 15.05 -5.56
CA LYS A 117 18.15 14.06 -5.53
C LYS A 117 17.86 12.78 -6.33
N ALA A 118 16.60 12.47 -6.63
CA ALA A 118 16.24 11.32 -7.44
C ALA A 118 16.51 11.52 -8.95
N LYS A 119 16.80 12.76 -9.37
CA LYS A 119 17.18 13.12 -10.74
C LYS A 119 18.67 13.39 -10.93
N ALA A 120 19.50 13.16 -9.91
CA ALA A 120 20.95 13.23 -10.06
C ALA A 120 21.40 12.04 -10.93
N LYS A 121 21.58 12.31 -12.22
CA LYS A 121 22.21 11.41 -13.19
C LYS A 121 23.57 11.98 -13.57
#